data_AF-A0AAU9PMD0-F1
#
_entry.id   AF-A0AAU9PMD0-F1
#
_cell.length_a   1.000
_cell.length_b   1.000
_cell.length_c   1.000
_cell.angle_alpha   90.00
_cell.angle_beta   90.00
_cell.angle_gamma   90.00
#
_symmetry.space_group_name_H-M   'P 1'
#
loop_
_entity.id
_entity.type
_entity.pdbx_description
1 polymer ?
#
loop_
_entity_poly.entity_id
_entity_poly.type
_entity_poly.pdbx_seq_one_letter_code
_entity_poly.pdbx_strand_id
1 'polypeptide(L)'
;MAAIRTIATSFFQSSSFSTFIRTCSTHGPRIRPPICFITRPISYAPIRCAAATDSGGGGHKKASARMSQVHQLLHEAEERAAGHNEPIPTITLDHVSVSFARSGGPGGQNVNKVNTKVDMRFNIKDAYWLSERVRDKILQMEKNRINKDGELVISSTKTRTQKGNIQDALEKLQEIINAASYVPPPPSQEQVKKINKIAAISEAKRLQSKKVLSQKKAFRRSKDSYD
;
A
#
# COMPACT_ATOMS: atom_id res chain seq x y z
N MET A 1 -35.32 -58.70 -16.77
CA MET A 1 -34.30 -59.60 -17.35
C MET A 1 -34.42 -59.58 -18.86
N ALA A 2 -33.50 -58.89 -19.55
CA ALA A 2 -33.03 -59.17 -20.93
C ALA A 2 -32.13 -57.99 -21.36
N ALA A 3 -30.91 -58.32 -21.77
CA ALA A 3 -29.81 -57.40 -22.06
C ALA A 3 -29.71 -57.10 -23.56
N ILE A 4 -29.33 -55.88 -23.94
CA ILE A 4 -28.87 -55.51 -25.30
C ILE A 4 -27.80 -54.39 -25.14
N ARG A 5 -26.51 -54.75 -25.05
CA ARG A 5 -25.47 -54.81 -26.11
C ARG A 5 -24.72 -53.48 -26.37
N THR A 6 -23.51 -53.48 -25.84
CA THR A 6 -22.29 -52.77 -26.24
C THR A 6 -22.02 -52.85 -27.75
N ILE A 7 -21.60 -51.75 -28.40
CA ILE A 7 -20.62 -51.77 -29.50
C ILE A 7 -19.74 -50.51 -29.42
N ALA A 8 -18.46 -50.72 -29.13
CA ALA A 8 -17.37 -49.80 -29.42
C ALA A 8 -16.96 -49.97 -30.90
N THR A 9 -16.66 -48.87 -31.59
CA THR A 9 -15.92 -48.92 -32.86
C THR A 9 -14.82 -47.86 -32.85
N SER A 10 -13.60 -48.38 -32.98
CA SER A 10 -12.34 -47.70 -33.22
C SER A 10 -12.03 -47.68 -34.72
N PHE A 11 -11.54 -46.57 -35.25
CA PHE A 11 -10.81 -46.44 -36.54
C PHE A 11 -9.90 -45.20 -36.35
N PHE A 12 -8.56 -45.27 -36.21
CA PHE A 12 -7.51 -45.64 -37.19
C PHE A 12 -7.79 -44.96 -38.56
N GLN A 13 -6.92 -44.17 -39.21
CA GLN A 13 -5.46 -44.19 -39.29
C GLN A 13 -4.95 -42.94 -40.07
N SER A 14 -3.65 -42.64 -39.94
CA SER A 14 -2.71 -42.09 -40.96
C SER A 14 -3.01 -40.74 -41.61
N SER A 15 -2.27 -39.67 -41.29
CA SER A 15 -0.89 -39.32 -41.72
C SER A 15 -0.78 -38.81 -43.16
N SER A 16 -0.32 -37.56 -43.33
CA SER A 16 0.68 -37.22 -44.34
C SER A 16 1.33 -35.85 -44.09
N PHE A 17 2.65 -35.88 -44.21
CA PHE A 17 3.61 -34.79 -44.13
C PHE A 17 3.33 -33.70 -45.16
N SER A 18 3.62 -32.45 -44.81
CA SER A 18 4.24 -31.52 -45.75
C SER A 18 5.12 -30.52 -45.03
N THR A 19 6.38 -30.52 -45.47
CA THR A 19 7.51 -29.72 -45.07
C THR A 19 7.30 -28.27 -45.49
N PHE A 20 7.43 -27.31 -44.57
CA PHE A 20 7.65 -25.92 -44.95
C PHE A 20 8.81 -25.33 -44.15
N ILE A 21 9.92 -25.16 -44.86
CA ILE A 21 11.08 -24.39 -44.44
C ILE A 21 10.68 -22.91 -44.48
N ARG A 22 10.74 -22.22 -43.34
CA ARG A 22 10.88 -20.75 -43.34
C ARG A 22 11.59 -20.27 -42.07
N THR A 23 12.85 -19.89 -42.30
CA THR A 23 13.52 -18.69 -41.76
C THR A 23 13.44 -18.43 -40.25
N CYS A 24 14.58 -18.64 -39.60
CA CYS A 24 14.93 -18.05 -38.31
C CYS A 24 14.53 -16.57 -38.23
N SER A 25 13.68 -16.23 -37.26
CA SER A 25 13.61 -14.90 -36.70
C SER A 25 13.73 -15.02 -35.20
N THR A 26 14.89 -14.62 -34.68
CA THR A 26 15.24 -14.57 -33.28
C THR A 26 14.41 -13.50 -32.59
N HIS A 27 13.27 -13.89 -32.02
CA HIS A 27 12.57 -13.08 -31.02
C HIS A 27 12.73 -13.74 -29.66
N GLY A 28 13.76 -13.30 -28.95
CA GLY A 28 14.00 -13.67 -27.56
C GLY A 28 12.81 -13.31 -26.66
N PRO A 29 12.70 -13.94 -25.49
CA PRO A 29 11.65 -13.64 -24.54
C PRO A 29 11.77 -12.18 -24.11
N ARG A 30 10.73 -11.37 -24.36
CA ARG A 30 10.59 -10.05 -23.73
C ARG A 30 10.45 -10.27 -22.23
N ILE A 31 11.59 -10.27 -21.54
CA ILE A 31 11.70 -10.04 -20.11
C ILE A 31 10.91 -8.76 -19.85
N ARG A 32 9.82 -8.86 -19.11
CA ARG A 32 9.05 -7.70 -18.64
C ARG A 32 10.05 -6.76 -17.96
N PRO A 33 10.03 -5.44 -18.25
CA PRO A 33 10.87 -4.53 -17.50
C PRO A 33 10.52 -4.70 -16.01
N PRO A 34 11.50 -4.67 -15.10
CA PRO A 34 11.20 -4.69 -13.68
C PRO A 34 10.24 -3.55 -13.41
N ILE A 35 9.20 -3.86 -12.64
CA ILE A 35 8.25 -2.92 -12.08
C ILE A 35 9.08 -1.75 -11.55
N CYS A 36 9.06 -0.61 -12.27
CA CYS A 36 9.54 0.64 -11.73
C CYS A 36 8.57 0.99 -10.62
N PHE A 37 8.85 0.46 -9.43
CA PHE A 37 8.39 1.05 -8.20
C PHE A 37 8.94 2.46 -8.21
N ILE A 38 8.13 3.42 -8.68
CA ILE A 38 8.24 4.80 -8.24
C ILE A 38 7.83 4.75 -6.76
N THR A 39 8.71 4.20 -5.93
CA THR A 39 8.80 4.67 -4.56
C THR A 39 9.05 6.15 -4.73
N ARG A 40 8.05 6.99 -4.41
CA ARG A 40 8.40 8.30 -3.88
C ARG A 40 9.54 8.00 -2.89
N PRO A 41 10.72 8.61 -3.01
CA PRO A 41 11.60 8.58 -1.88
C PRO A 41 10.76 9.20 -0.79
N ILE A 42 10.32 8.39 0.19
CA ILE A 42 10.31 8.89 1.55
C ILE A 42 11.70 9.46 1.65
N SER A 43 11.81 10.77 1.61
CA SER A 43 13.07 11.46 1.85
C SER A 43 13.41 11.19 3.31
N TYR A 44 13.80 9.95 3.59
CA TYR A 44 14.95 9.71 4.43
C TYR A 44 16.06 10.48 3.73
N ALA A 45 16.14 11.79 4.01
CA ALA A 45 17.40 12.48 3.91
C ALA A 45 18.41 11.48 4.48
N PRO A 46 19.45 11.06 3.72
CA PRO A 46 20.44 10.16 4.27
C PRO A 46 20.86 10.83 5.57
N ILE A 47 20.62 10.15 6.69
CA ILE A 47 20.98 10.64 8.01
C ILE A 47 22.46 10.92 7.88
N ARG A 48 22.81 12.19 7.66
CA ARG A 48 24.18 12.64 7.80
C ARG A 48 24.41 12.38 9.27
N CYS A 49 25.08 11.27 9.56
CA CYS A 49 25.76 11.09 10.81
C CYS A 49 26.72 12.26 10.90
N ALA A 50 26.24 13.40 11.40
CA ALA A 50 27.09 14.48 11.82
C ALA A 50 27.91 13.87 12.94
N ALA A 51 29.14 13.48 12.62
CA ALA A 51 30.19 13.42 13.62
C ALA A 51 30.32 14.86 14.14
N ALA A 52 29.51 15.19 15.15
CA ALA A 52 29.49 16.51 15.74
C ALA A 52 30.83 16.71 16.45
N THR A 53 31.59 17.66 15.93
CA THR A 53 32.82 18.23 16.48
C THR A 53 32.73 18.33 18.00
N ASP A 54 33.68 17.72 18.69
CA ASP A 54 33.83 17.84 20.14
C ASP A 54 34.13 19.30 20.49
N SER A 55 33.12 19.99 21.01
CA SER A 55 33.30 21.28 21.67
C SER A 55 32.11 21.50 22.61
N GLY A 56 32.40 21.67 23.90
CA GLY A 56 31.43 22.09 24.91
C GLY A 56 31.27 21.10 26.07
N GLY A 57 31.95 21.38 27.18
CA GLY A 57 31.82 20.66 28.43
C GLY A 57 30.41 20.76 29.01
N GLY A 58 29.76 19.61 29.11
CA GLY A 58 28.51 19.39 29.83
C GLY A 58 28.25 17.89 29.80
N GLY A 59 28.13 17.24 30.95
CA GLY A 59 28.07 15.77 31.12
C GLY A 59 26.84 15.07 30.52
N HIS A 60 26.18 15.67 29.53
CA HIS A 60 25.11 15.04 28.77
C HIS A 60 25.72 14.08 27.74
N LYS A 61 25.73 12.79 28.10
CA LYS A 61 26.05 11.71 27.16
C LYS A 61 25.11 11.85 25.95
N LYS A 62 25.66 12.14 24.77
CA LYS A 62 24.92 12.22 23.50
C LYS A 62 24.11 10.92 23.33
N ALA A 63 22.82 11.04 23.03
CA ALA A 63 21.96 9.89 22.81
C ALA A 63 22.48 9.06 21.62
N SER A 64 22.42 7.73 21.72
CA SER A 64 22.76 6.85 20.60
C SER A 64 21.87 7.15 19.39
N ALA A 65 22.40 7.03 18.17
CA ALA A 65 21.66 7.30 16.93
C ALA A 65 20.31 6.54 16.83
N ARG A 66 20.23 5.35 17.46
CA ARG A 66 18.96 4.59 17.53
C ARG A 66 17.94 5.23 18.47
N MET A 67 18.40 5.76 19.61
CA MET A 67 17.53 6.45 20.56
C MET A 67 17.03 7.77 19.97
N SER A 68 17.91 8.53 19.29
CA SER A 68 17.50 9.76 18.61
C SER A 68 16.46 9.48 17.52
N GLN A 69 16.60 8.39 16.75
CA GLN A 69 15.61 7.99 15.75
C GLN A 69 14.24 7.71 16.39
N VAL A 70 14.20 7.03 17.54
CA VAL A 70 12.94 6.75 18.25
C VAL A 70 12.27 8.04 18.72
N HIS A 71 13.03 8.98 19.28
CA HIS A 71 12.50 10.28 19.67
C HIS A 71 11.97 11.10 18.48
N GLN A 72 12.68 11.05 17.34
CA GLN A 72 12.21 11.68 16.09
C GLN A 72 10.87 11.09 15.63
N LEU A 73 10.73 9.76 15.63
CA LEU A 73 9.49 9.11 15.24
C LEU A 73 8.30 9.48 16.15
N LEU A 74 8.55 9.62 17.46
CA LEU A 74 7.54 10.07 18.41
C LEU A 74 7.13 11.53 18.14
N HIS A 75 8.10 12.41 17.93
CA HIS A 75 7.84 13.82 17.59
C HIS A 75 7.06 13.95 16.28
N GLU A 76 7.47 13.22 15.23
CA GLU A 76 6.74 13.20 13.97
C GLU A 76 5.30 12.65 14.13
N ALA A 77 5.07 11.73 15.07
CA ALA A 77 3.72 11.23 15.34
C ALA A 77 2.85 12.29 16.02
N GLU A 78 3.43 13.05 16.95
CA GLU A 78 2.78 14.21 17.59
C GLU A 78 2.48 15.31 16.57
N GLU A 79 3.43 15.66 15.70
CA GLU A 79 3.24 16.66 14.64
C GLU A 79 2.16 16.23 13.64
N ARG A 80 2.15 14.96 13.23
CA ARG A 80 1.10 14.42 12.35
C ARG A 80 -0.28 14.52 12.98
N ALA A 81 -0.39 14.38 14.29
CA ALA A 81 -1.64 14.50 15.03
C ALA A 81 -2.04 15.96 15.28
N ALA A 82 -1.07 16.85 15.48
CA ALA A 82 -1.29 18.29 15.64
C ALA A 82 -1.69 18.98 14.33
N GLY A 83 -1.36 18.37 13.18
CA GLY A 83 -1.70 18.86 11.85
C GLY A 83 -3.20 18.83 11.57
N HIS A 84 -3.85 19.97 11.85
CA HIS A 84 -5.10 20.47 11.26
C HIS A 84 -6.34 19.58 11.44
N ASN A 85 -7.22 19.99 12.37
CA ASN A 85 -8.64 19.65 12.36
C ASN A 85 -9.32 20.32 11.16
N GLU A 86 -8.99 19.90 9.94
CA GLU A 86 -9.79 20.28 8.77
C GLU A 86 -11.14 19.55 8.87
N PRO A 87 -12.28 20.27 8.83
CA PRO A 87 -13.58 19.62 8.81
C PRO A 87 -13.64 18.70 7.59
N ILE A 88 -14.11 17.46 7.81
CA ILE A 88 -14.22 16.50 6.73
C ILE A 88 -15.18 17.07 5.68
N PRO A 89 -14.71 17.34 4.45
CA PRO A 89 -15.56 17.89 3.41
C PRO A 89 -16.68 16.90 3.06
N THR A 90 -17.90 17.41 2.98
CA THR A 90 -19.07 16.63 2.54
C THR A 90 -19.15 16.69 1.02
N ILE A 91 -19.27 15.53 0.38
CA ILE A 91 -19.31 15.44 -1.08
C ILE A 91 -20.73 15.61 -1.58
N THR A 92 -20.93 16.50 -2.56
CA THR A 92 -22.17 16.64 -3.31
C THR A 92 -22.05 16.08 -4.73
N LEU A 93 -23.18 16.01 -5.43
CA LEU A 93 -23.24 15.52 -6.81
C LEU A 93 -22.46 16.40 -7.80
N ASP A 94 -22.20 17.66 -7.46
CA ASP A 94 -21.52 18.62 -8.35
C ASP A 94 -20.03 18.30 -8.54
N HIS A 95 -19.46 17.50 -7.64
CA HIS A 95 -18.04 17.12 -7.65
C HIS A 95 -17.77 15.81 -8.40
N VAL A 96 -18.82 15.11 -8.85
CA VAL A 96 -18.70 13.76 -9.43
C VAL A 96 -19.40 13.66 -10.77
N SER A 97 -18.82 12.89 -11.67
CA SER A 97 -19.46 12.54 -12.95
C SER A 97 -20.22 11.23 -12.78
N VAL A 98 -21.53 11.26 -13.04
CA VAL A 98 -22.40 10.09 -12.88
C VAL A 98 -22.79 9.54 -14.25
N SER A 99 -22.55 8.26 -14.48
CA SER A 99 -23.01 7.52 -15.64
C SER A 99 -23.93 6.38 -15.22
N PHE A 100 -24.91 6.06 -16.07
CA PHE A 100 -25.86 4.99 -15.82
C PHE A 100 -25.62 3.83 -16.78
N ALA A 101 -25.63 2.62 -16.24
CA ALA A 101 -25.49 1.39 -16.98
C ALA A 101 -26.59 0.39 -16.59
N ARG A 102 -26.67 -0.72 -17.32
CA ARG A 102 -27.50 -1.85 -16.92
C ARG A 102 -26.82 -2.62 -15.80
N SER A 103 -27.59 -3.09 -14.83
CA SER A 103 -27.06 -3.97 -13.78
C SER A 103 -26.75 -5.35 -14.34
N GLY A 104 -25.65 -5.95 -13.90
CA GLY A 104 -25.32 -7.34 -14.22
C GLY A 104 -26.01 -8.27 -13.23
N GLY A 105 -26.92 -9.13 -13.70
CA GLY A 105 -27.60 -10.10 -12.86
C GLY A 105 -28.39 -11.12 -13.69
N PRO A 106 -28.78 -12.28 -13.10
CA PRO A 106 -29.57 -13.28 -13.80
C PRO A 106 -30.88 -12.64 -14.30
N GLY A 107 -31.17 -12.87 -15.57
CA GLY A 107 -32.13 -12.09 -16.36
C GLY A 107 -33.52 -11.94 -15.75
N GLY A 108 -34.13 -10.79 -16.00
CA GLY A 108 -35.49 -10.44 -15.60
C GLY A 108 -35.97 -9.16 -16.30
N GLN A 109 -37.27 -8.85 -16.21
CA GLN A 109 -37.84 -7.70 -16.92
C GLN A 109 -37.15 -6.37 -16.57
N ASN A 110 -36.77 -6.18 -15.31
CA ASN A 110 -36.16 -4.93 -14.85
C ASN A 110 -34.67 -4.82 -15.25
N VAL A 111 -33.92 -5.93 -15.25
CA VAL A 111 -32.48 -5.97 -15.54
C VAL A 111 -32.20 -5.61 -17.01
N ASN A 112 -33.04 -6.10 -17.93
CA ASN A 112 -32.83 -5.89 -19.37
C ASN A 112 -33.33 -4.52 -19.86
N LYS A 113 -34.26 -3.88 -19.13
CA LYS A 113 -34.93 -2.65 -19.58
C LYS A 113 -34.44 -1.39 -18.87
N VAL A 114 -34.08 -1.45 -17.60
CA VAL A 114 -33.82 -0.24 -16.79
C VAL A 114 -32.34 -0.10 -16.46
N ASN A 115 -31.76 1.05 -16.82
CA ASN A 115 -30.39 1.40 -16.48
C ASN A 115 -30.30 1.82 -15.00
N THR A 116 -30.29 0.85 -14.10
CA THR A 116 -30.27 1.10 -12.65
C THR A 116 -28.87 1.17 -12.07
N LYS A 117 -27.87 0.57 -12.72
CA LYS A 117 -26.47 0.62 -12.25
C LYS A 117 -25.94 2.04 -12.37
N VAL A 118 -25.29 2.50 -11.31
CA VAL A 118 -24.63 3.81 -11.26
C VAL A 118 -23.12 3.58 -11.28
N ASP A 119 -22.43 4.19 -12.24
CA ASP A 119 -20.99 4.27 -12.33
C ASP A 119 -20.57 5.74 -12.10
N MET A 120 -20.00 6.01 -10.94
CA MET A 120 -19.56 7.33 -10.49
C MET A 120 -18.06 7.48 -10.66
N ARG A 121 -17.63 8.61 -11.21
CA ARG A 121 -16.23 8.97 -11.41
C ARG A 121 -15.91 10.24 -10.63
N PHE A 122 -14.83 10.19 -9.87
CA PHE A 122 -14.33 11.32 -9.09
C PHE A 122 -12.88 11.60 -9.47
N ASN A 123 -12.59 12.82 -9.94
CA ASN A 123 -11.22 13.23 -10.26
C ASN A 123 -10.52 13.74 -8.99
N ILE A 124 -9.59 12.95 -8.46
CA ILE A 124 -8.90 13.25 -7.20
C ILE A 124 -7.91 14.41 -7.36
N LYS A 125 -7.28 14.55 -8.55
CA LYS A 125 -6.23 15.54 -8.78
C LYS A 125 -6.80 16.96 -8.82
N ASP A 126 -7.95 17.11 -9.46
CA ASP A 126 -8.60 18.41 -9.68
C ASP A 126 -9.43 18.88 -8.47
N ALA A 127 -9.56 18.06 -7.43
CA ALA A 127 -10.28 18.39 -6.20
C ALA A 127 -9.49 19.39 -5.33
N TYR A 128 -9.67 20.69 -5.59
CA TYR A 128 -9.03 21.79 -4.85
C TYR A 128 -9.49 21.91 -3.39
N TRP A 129 -10.71 21.48 -3.09
CA TRP A 129 -11.30 21.50 -1.75
C TRP A 129 -10.75 20.40 -0.84
N LEU A 130 -9.97 19.45 -1.39
CA LEU A 130 -9.39 18.35 -0.64
C LEU A 130 -7.91 18.60 -0.36
N SER A 131 -7.52 18.48 0.92
CA SER A 131 -6.11 18.60 1.33
C SER A 131 -5.22 17.63 0.54
N GLU A 132 -4.02 18.09 0.18
CA GLU A 132 -3.03 17.29 -0.56
C GLU A 132 -2.73 15.96 0.14
N ARG A 133 -2.64 15.97 1.48
CA ARG A 133 -2.46 14.75 2.29
C ARG A 133 -3.57 13.73 2.05
N VAL A 134 -4.82 14.17 1.99
CA VAL A 134 -5.97 13.28 1.80
C VAL A 134 -6.01 12.78 0.37
N ARG A 135 -5.74 13.65 -0.62
CA ARG A 135 -5.60 13.24 -2.04
C ARG A 135 -4.56 12.14 -2.22
N ASP A 136 -3.36 12.34 -1.66
CA ASP A 136 -2.27 11.37 -1.71
C ASP A 136 -2.62 10.05 -1.02
N LYS A 137 -3.28 10.11 0.14
CA LYS A 137 -3.74 8.90 0.85
C LYS A 137 -4.77 8.13 0.05
N ILE A 138 -5.76 8.81 -0.57
CA ILE A 138 -6.76 8.13 -1.41
C ILE A 138 -6.06 7.44 -2.58
N LEU A 139 -5.09 8.12 -3.23
CA LEU A 139 -4.29 7.53 -4.31
C LEU A 139 -3.52 6.27 -3.87
N GLN A 140 -3.06 6.22 -2.62
CA GLN A 140 -2.37 5.07 -2.05
C GLN A 140 -3.32 3.93 -1.66
N MET A 141 -4.45 4.27 -1.03
CA MET A 141 -5.43 3.30 -0.52
C MET A 141 -6.20 2.62 -1.67
N GLU A 142 -6.71 3.41 -2.61
CA GLU A 142 -7.62 2.95 -3.67
C GLU A 142 -6.92 2.76 -5.02
N LYS A 143 -5.60 2.49 -5.01
CA LYS A 143 -4.77 2.34 -6.23
C LYS A 143 -5.35 1.39 -7.29
N ASN A 144 -6.12 0.38 -6.88
CA ASN A 144 -6.69 -0.63 -7.77
C ASN A 144 -7.94 -0.13 -8.51
N ARG A 145 -8.59 0.92 -8.01
CA ARG A 145 -9.84 1.48 -8.54
C ARG A 145 -9.63 2.82 -9.26
N ILE A 146 -8.38 3.24 -9.39
CA ILE A 146 -7.98 4.51 -9.99
C ILE A 146 -7.51 4.29 -11.43
N ASN A 147 -8.02 5.12 -12.34
CA ASN A 147 -7.60 5.15 -13.74
C ASN A 147 -6.25 5.84 -13.91
N LYS A 148 -5.64 5.71 -15.09
CA LYS A 148 -4.36 6.38 -15.43
C LYS A 148 -4.43 7.91 -15.27
N ASP A 149 -5.60 8.47 -15.52
CA ASP A 149 -5.85 9.91 -15.43
C ASP A 149 -5.93 10.39 -13.97
N GLY A 150 -6.11 9.48 -12.99
CA GLY A 150 -6.28 9.81 -11.57
C GLY A 150 -7.74 9.89 -11.13
N GLU A 151 -8.66 9.34 -11.93
CA GLU A 151 -10.08 9.23 -11.59
C GLU A 151 -10.35 7.98 -10.75
N LEU A 152 -11.03 8.13 -9.62
CA LEU A 152 -11.57 7.04 -8.82
C LEU A 152 -12.94 6.62 -9.38
N VAL A 153 -13.08 5.34 -9.68
CA VAL A 153 -14.34 4.78 -10.20
C VAL A 153 -15.07 3.99 -9.10
N ILE A 154 -16.33 4.34 -8.86
CA ILE A 154 -17.21 3.70 -7.87
C ILE A 154 -18.51 3.29 -8.54
N SER A 155 -18.85 2.01 -8.45
CA SER A 155 -20.11 1.49 -8.99
C SER A 155 -21.05 1.04 -7.89
N SER A 156 -22.36 1.28 -8.04
CA SER A 156 -23.41 0.75 -7.16
C SER A 156 -24.59 0.15 -7.92
N THR A 157 -25.04 -1.01 -7.43
CA THR A 157 -26.19 -1.78 -7.93
C THR A 157 -27.06 -2.33 -6.80
N LYS A 158 -27.05 -1.69 -5.61
CA LYS A 158 -27.66 -2.20 -4.38
C LYS A 158 -29.20 -2.24 -4.45
N THR A 159 -29.79 -1.24 -5.10
CA THR A 159 -31.24 -1.02 -5.14
C THR A 159 -31.76 -1.05 -6.58
N ARG A 160 -33.09 -1.23 -6.72
CA ARG A 160 -33.77 -1.20 -8.02
C ARG A 160 -33.98 0.22 -8.59
N THR A 161 -33.69 1.26 -7.82
CA THR A 161 -33.91 2.66 -8.23
C THR A 161 -32.58 3.37 -8.46
N GLN A 162 -32.53 4.26 -9.45
CA GLN A 162 -31.32 5.05 -9.74
C GLN A 162 -30.95 5.94 -8.56
N LYS A 163 -31.92 6.67 -7.98
CA LYS A 163 -31.69 7.55 -6.82
C LYS A 163 -31.09 6.81 -5.63
N GLY A 164 -31.55 5.60 -5.33
CA GLY A 164 -30.99 4.78 -4.26
C GLY A 164 -29.54 4.39 -4.51
N ASN A 165 -29.21 4.03 -5.75
CA ASN A 165 -27.84 3.68 -6.14
C ASN A 165 -26.90 4.89 -6.20
N ILE A 166 -27.40 6.08 -6.52
CA ILE A 166 -26.64 7.33 -6.45
C ILE A 166 -26.26 7.61 -4.99
N GLN A 167 -27.23 7.54 -4.07
CA GLN A 167 -26.97 7.79 -2.65
C GLN A 167 -25.97 6.79 -2.07
N ASP A 168 -26.10 5.50 -2.41
CA ASP A 168 -25.16 4.46 -1.96
C ASP A 168 -23.75 4.66 -2.55
N ALA A 169 -23.64 5.14 -3.80
CA ALA A 169 -22.35 5.48 -4.39
C ALA A 169 -21.69 6.69 -3.71
N LEU A 170 -22.48 7.73 -3.37
CA LEU A 170 -22.01 8.88 -2.60
C LEU A 170 -21.55 8.48 -1.18
N GLU A 171 -22.32 7.63 -0.50
CA GLU A 171 -21.98 7.14 0.83
C GLU A 171 -20.65 6.38 0.83
N LYS A 172 -20.45 5.45 -0.13
CA LYS A 172 -19.17 4.75 -0.32
C LYS A 172 -18.01 5.71 -0.61
N LEU A 173 -18.25 6.75 -1.41
CA LEU A 173 -17.23 7.75 -1.69
C LEU A 173 -16.88 8.53 -0.41
N GLN A 174 -17.88 8.94 0.37
CA GLN A 174 -17.70 9.62 1.64
C GLN A 174 -16.93 8.75 2.64
N GLU A 175 -17.24 7.46 2.73
CA GLU A 175 -16.50 6.52 3.58
C GLU A 175 -15.02 6.44 3.23
N ILE A 176 -14.68 6.42 1.93
CA ILE A 176 -13.28 6.44 1.47
C ILE A 176 -12.59 7.74 1.89
N ILE A 177 -13.26 8.88 1.72
CA ILE A 177 -12.70 10.17 2.16
C ILE A 177 -12.54 10.20 3.68
N ASN A 178 -13.52 9.71 4.44
CA ASN A 178 -13.46 9.63 5.89
C ASN A 178 -12.26 8.77 6.34
N ALA A 179 -12.07 7.61 5.71
CA ALA A 179 -10.96 6.71 6.02
C ALA A 179 -9.60 7.34 5.67
N ALA A 180 -9.51 8.09 4.56
CA ALA A 180 -8.28 8.80 4.19
C ALA A 180 -8.01 10.01 5.10
N SER A 181 -9.07 10.73 5.50
CA SER A 181 -9.02 11.86 6.42
C SER A 181 -8.69 11.44 7.85
N TYR A 182 -8.92 10.18 8.22
CA TYR A 182 -8.59 9.67 9.53
C TYR A 182 -7.09 9.79 9.81
N VAL A 183 -6.77 10.53 10.87
CA VAL A 183 -5.41 10.67 11.41
C VAL A 183 -5.37 9.88 12.72
N PRO A 184 -4.44 8.91 12.87
CA PRO A 184 -4.32 8.19 14.11
C PRO A 184 -3.95 9.18 15.24
N PRO A 185 -4.57 9.05 16.43
CA PRO A 185 -4.27 9.92 17.55
C PRO A 185 -2.79 9.78 17.95
N PRO A 186 -2.22 10.81 18.59
CA PRO A 186 -0.86 10.73 19.07
C PRO A 186 -0.75 9.60 20.10
N PRO A 187 0.42 8.93 20.19
CA PRO A 187 0.60 7.84 21.14
C PRO A 187 0.35 8.33 22.57
N SER A 188 -0.38 7.54 23.35
CA SER A 188 -0.64 7.88 24.75
C SER A 188 0.68 7.95 25.54
N GLN A 189 0.70 8.72 26.63
CA GLN A 189 1.90 8.86 27.46
C GLN A 189 2.45 7.50 27.93
N GLU A 190 1.57 6.53 28.17
CA GLU A 190 1.95 5.15 28.52
C GLU A 190 2.64 4.42 27.36
N GLN A 191 2.13 4.58 26.13
CA GLN A 191 2.74 4.03 24.93
C GLN A 191 4.12 4.64 24.69
N VAL A 192 4.25 5.96 24.84
CA VAL A 192 5.53 6.67 24.73
C VAL A 192 6.55 6.12 25.75
N LYS A 193 6.15 6.00 27.02
CA LYS A 193 6.99 5.40 28.07
C LYS A 193 7.42 3.97 27.74
N LYS A 194 6.48 3.15 27.23
CA LYS A 194 6.76 1.76 26.81
C LYS A 194 7.76 1.71 25.65
N ILE A 195 7.59 2.54 24.62
CA ILE A 195 8.49 2.64 23.47
C ILE A 195 9.90 3.02 23.93
N ASN A 196 10.02 4.05 24.76
CA ASN A 196 11.30 4.51 25.30
C ASN A 196 11.99 3.43 26.15
N LYS A 197 11.23 2.69 26.96
CA LYS A 197 11.75 1.57 27.76
C LYS A 197 12.30 0.45 26.87
N ILE A 198 11.55 0.05 25.83
CA ILE A 198 11.98 -0.99 24.88
C ILE A 198 13.24 -0.55 24.15
N ALA A 199 13.29 0.69 23.68
CA ALA A 199 14.45 1.26 23.00
C ALA A 199 15.69 1.23 23.91
N ALA A 200 15.58 1.68 25.15
CA ALA A 200 16.67 1.67 26.13
C ALA A 200 17.19 0.25 26.42
N ILE A 201 16.29 -0.72 26.59
CA ILE A 201 16.65 -2.14 26.80
C ILE A 201 17.39 -2.70 25.58
N SER A 202 16.90 -2.41 24.37
CA SER A 202 17.54 -2.89 23.14
C SER A 202 18.97 -2.36 22.99
N GLU A 203 19.20 -1.09 23.34
CA GLU A 203 20.50 -0.45 23.26
C GLU A 203 21.47 -0.99 24.33
N ALA A 204 20.98 -1.19 25.56
CA ALA A 204 21.75 -1.81 26.62
C ALA A 204 22.21 -3.23 26.24
N LYS A 205 21.31 -4.06 25.69
CA LYS A 205 21.63 -5.40 25.19
C LYS A 205 22.69 -5.35 24.09
N ARG A 206 22.55 -4.42 23.12
CA ARG A 206 23.53 -4.24 22.04
C ARG A 206 24.93 -3.90 22.57
N LEU A 207 25.02 -2.98 23.53
CA LEU A 207 26.28 -2.59 24.15
C LEU A 207 26.90 -3.77 24.92
N GLN A 208 26.09 -4.55 25.64
CA GLN A 208 26.56 -5.77 26.31
C GLN A 208 27.09 -6.79 25.30
N SER A 209 26.37 -7.08 24.22
CA SER A 209 26.84 -7.98 23.17
C SER A 209 28.16 -7.52 22.55
N LYS A 210 28.31 -6.19 22.31
CA LYS A 210 29.58 -5.62 21.81
C LYS A 210 30.73 -5.83 22.80
N LYS A 211 30.48 -5.63 24.11
CA LYS A 211 31.47 -5.88 25.18
C LYS A 211 31.87 -7.36 25.23
N VAL A 212 30.91 -8.27 25.23
CA VAL A 212 31.15 -9.72 25.24
C VAL A 212 31.98 -10.14 24.02
N LEU A 213 31.65 -9.65 22.82
CA LEU A 213 32.44 -9.92 21.61
C LEU A 213 33.86 -9.36 21.69
N SER A 214 34.02 -8.17 22.26
CA SER A 214 35.34 -7.56 22.47
C SER A 214 36.19 -8.38 23.43
N GLN A 215 35.63 -8.80 24.56
CA GLN A 215 36.30 -9.65 25.55
C GLN A 215 36.69 -11.00 24.94
N LYS A 216 35.79 -11.63 24.17
CA LYS A 216 36.07 -12.88 23.46
C LYS A 216 37.24 -12.74 22.46
N LYS A 217 37.34 -11.60 21.75
CA LYS A 217 38.46 -11.32 20.84
C LYS A 217 39.76 -11.05 21.59
N ALA A 218 39.71 -10.35 22.72
CA ALA A 218 40.87 -10.11 23.57
C ALA A 218 41.43 -11.43 24.13
N PHE A 219 40.57 -12.29 24.68
CA PHE A 219 40.96 -13.61 25.18
C PHE A 219 41.61 -14.50 24.10
N ARG A 220 41.17 -14.39 22.84
CA ARG A 220 41.80 -15.09 21.70
C ARG A 220 43.20 -14.55 21.37
N ARG A 221 43.48 -13.27 21.66
CA ARG A 221 44.78 -12.63 21.39
C ARG A 221 45.76 -12.79 22.54
N SER A 222 45.28 -12.90 23.77
CA SER A 222 46.10 -13.00 24.98
C SER A 222 46.59 -14.42 25.28
N LYS A 223 46.42 -15.38 24.36
CA LYS A 223 47.11 -16.65 24.45
C LYS A 223 48.51 -16.41 23.86
N ASP A 224 49.46 -16.08 24.74
CA ASP A 224 50.86 -15.91 24.38
C ASP A 224 51.32 -17.13 23.56
N SER A 225 51.97 -16.82 22.43
CA SER A 225 52.81 -17.76 21.71
C SER A 225 53.90 -18.23 22.67
N TYR A 226 53.96 -19.54 22.90
CA TYR A 226 55.08 -20.16 23.60
C TYR A 226 56.26 -20.14 22.61
N ASP A 227 57.10 -19.11 22.70
CA ASP A 227 58.46 -19.04 22.16
C ASP A 227 59.38 -18.61 23.32
#